data_AF-A0A258BSX4-F1
#
_entry.id   AF-A0A258BSX4-F1
#
_cell.length_a   1.000
_cell.length_b   1.000
_cell.length_c   1.000
_cell.angle_alpha   90.00
_cell.angle_beta   90.00
_cell.angle_gamma   90.00
#
_symmetry.space_group_name_H-M   'P 1'
#
loop_
_entity.id
_entity.type
_entity.pdbx_description
1 polymer ?
#
loop_
_entity_poly.entity_id
_entity_poly.type
_entity_poly.pdbx_seq_one_letter_code
_entity_poly.pdbx_strand_id
1 'polypeptide(L)'
;MGIREDFLRPRTDSENAARRAAILGTAEALVLESSGHRLSIAAVAERVGVSQSTIFLHFGNREGLLATLYTRAGRTLFEDFAR
;
A
#
# COMPACT_ATOMS: atom_id res chain seq x y z
N MET A 1 -14.47 19.49 -6.54
CA MET A 1 -13.59 18.54 -5.85
C MET A 1 -12.43 19.35 -5.27
N GLY A 2 -12.53 19.79 -4.00
CA GLY A 2 -11.52 20.64 -3.39
C GLY A 2 -10.21 19.88 -3.20
N ILE A 3 -9.12 20.41 -3.75
CA ILE A 3 -7.78 19.88 -3.48
C ILE A 3 -7.51 20.15 -1.99
N ARG A 4 -7.35 19.08 -1.19
CA ARG A 4 -6.96 19.23 0.22
C ARG A 4 -5.51 19.69 0.25
N GLU A 5 -5.27 20.88 0.80
CA GLU A 5 -3.97 21.55 0.86
C GLU A 5 -2.97 20.87 1.83
N ASP A 6 -3.43 19.86 2.58
CA ASP A 6 -2.66 19.19 3.65
C ASP A 6 -1.74 18.05 3.17
N PHE A 7 -1.69 17.76 1.86
CA PHE A 7 -0.81 16.71 1.35
C PHE A 7 0.64 17.19 1.30
N LEU A 8 1.32 17.12 2.44
CA LEU A 8 2.78 17.26 2.54
C LEU A 8 3.45 16.34 1.51
N ARG A 9 4.03 16.93 0.45
CA ARG A 9 4.99 16.24 -0.42
C ARG A 9 6.07 15.62 0.48
N PRO A 10 6.46 14.36 0.27
CA PRO A 10 7.61 13.82 0.98
C PRO A 10 8.81 14.72 0.67
N ARG A 11 9.41 15.28 1.71
CA ARG A 11 10.52 16.23 1.63
C ARG A 11 11.86 15.50 1.43
N THR A 12 11.87 14.16 1.62
CA THR A 12 13.02 13.26 1.52
C THR A 12 12.65 11.87 0.96
N ASP A 13 13.63 11.15 0.40
CA ASP A 13 13.45 9.76 -0.07
C ASP A 13 13.01 8.81 1.06
N SER A 14 13.45 9.07 2.29
CA SER A 14 13.07 8.30 3.48
C SER A 14 11.57 8.41 3.78
N GLU A 15 10.99 9.61 3.72
CA GLU A 15 9.54 9.79 3.92
C GLU A 15 8.73 9.13 2.80
N ASN A 16 9.25 9.15 1.57
CA ASN A 16 8.63 8.47 0.44
C ASN A 16 8.62 6.94 0.63
N ALA A 17 9.74 6.37 1.11
CA ALA A 17 9.85 4.95 1.44
C ALA A 17 8.94 4.56 2.60
N ALA A 18 8.89 5.37 3.66
CA ALA A 18 8.01 5.16 4.81
C ALA A 18 6.54 5.17 4.38
N ARG A 19 6.12 6.11 3.52
CA ARG A 19 4.77 6.15 2.97
C ARG A 19 4.46 4.90 2.14
N ARG A 20 5.40 4.49 1.28
CA ARG A 20 5.24 3.27 0.47
C ARG A 20 5.06 2.03 1.35
N ALA A 21 5.81 1.94 2.46
CA ALA A 21 5.69 0.86 3.43
C ALA A 21 4.34 0.89 4.17
N ALA A 22 3.88 2.07 4.59
CA ALA A 22 2.57 2.24 5.25
C ALA A 22 1.41 1.81 4.35
N ILE A 23 1.46 2.15 3.06
CA ILE A 23 0.45 1.70 2.07
C ILE A 23 0.44 0.17 1.96
N LEU A 24 1.62 -0.46 1.86
CA LEU A 24 1.71 -1.93 1.78
C LEU A 24 1.20 -2.63 3.03
N GLY A 25 1.59 -2.18 4.23
CA GLY A 25 1.11 -2.77 5.48
C GLY A 25 -0.40 -2.63 5.65
N THR A 26 -0.97 -1.49 5.25
CA THR A 26 -2.42 -1.29 5.30
C THR A 26 -3.15 -2.17 4.28
N ALA A 27 -2.60 -2.32 3.08
CA ALA A 27 -3.17 -3.21 2.07
C ALA A 27 -3.15 -4.68 2.54
N GLU A 28 -2.06 -5.11 3.19
CA GLU A 28 -1.96 -6.44 3.80
C GLU A 28 -3.05 -6.68 4.84
N ALA A 29 -3.19 -5.76 5.82
CA ALA A 29 -4.22 -5.87 6.85
C ALA A 29 -5.63 -5.99 6.24
N LEU A 30 -5.95 -5.14 5.25
CA LEU A 30 -7.25 -5.18 4.57
C LEU A 30 -7.51 -6.49 3.81
N VAL A 31 -6.48 -7.07 3.18
CA VAL A 31 -6.59 -8.38 2.51
C VAL A 31 -6.84 -9.49 3.52
N LEU A 32 -6.17 -9.45 4.68
CA LEU A 32 -6.33 -10.47 5.73
C LEU A 32 -7.68 -10.35 6.46
N GLU A 33 -8.15 -9.12 6.70
CA GLU A 33 -9.46 -8.85 7.31
C GLU A 33 -10.63 -9.30 6.42
N SER A 34 -10.45 -9.18 5.10
CA SER A 34 -11.49 -9.52 4.13
C SER A 34 -11.33 -10.95 3.61
N SER A 35 -12.01 -11.91 4.24
CA SER A 35 -12.13 -13.27 3.69
C SER A 35 -12.86 -13.24 2.34
N GLY A 36 -12.12 -13.18 1.24
CA GLY A 36 -12.64 -13.32 -0.13
C GLY A 36 -13.06 -12.04 -0.86
N HIS A 37 -12.92 -10.84 -0.27
CA HIS A 37 -13.23 -9.60 -1.00
C HIS A 37 -12.01 -9.05 -1.76
N ARG A 38 -12.29 -8.41 -2.91
CA ARG A 38 -11.27 -7.68 -3.68
C ARG A 38 -10.78 -6.48 -2.86
N LEU A 39 -9.45 -6.36 -2.70
CA LEU A 39 -8.82 -5.16 -2.16
C LEU A 39 -9.37 -3.89 -2.83
N SER A 40 -9.80 -2.93 -2.02
CA SER A 40 -10.30 -1.62 -2.46
C SER A 40 -9.22 -0.54 -2.31
N ILE A 41 -8.84 0.11 -3.41
CA ILE A 41 -7.87 1.22 -3.39
C ILE A 41 -8.39 2.41 -2.58
N ALA A 42 -9.70 2.65 -2.62
CA ALA A 42 -10.32 3.69 -1.82
C ALA A 42 -10.16 3.43 -0.32
N ALA A 43 -10.42 2.19 0.13
CA ALA A 43 -10.29 1.81 1.53
C ALA A 43 -8.83 1.89 2.03
N VAL A 44 -7.86 1.49 1.17
CA VAL A 44 -6.44 1.65 1.50
C VAL A 44 -6.08 3.14 1.63
N ALA A 45 -6.50 3.96 0.68
CA ALA A 45 -6.22 5.40 0.67
C ALA A 45 -6.78 6.09 1.92
N GLU A 46 -8.03 5.79 2.25
CA GLU A 46 -8.72 6.29 3.44
C GLU A 46 -7.99 5.89 4.73
N ARG A 47 -7.68 4.60 4.89
CA ARG A 47 -7.05 4.08 6.12
C ARG A 47 -5.61 4.56 6.30
N VAL A 48 -4.87 4.81 5.22
CA VAL A 48 -3.52 5.41 5.26
C VAL A 48 -3.57 6.93 5.46
N GLY A 49 -4.68 7.59 5.07
CA GLY A 49 -4.79 9.05 5.05
C GLY A 49 -4.12 9.71 3.84
N VAL A 50 -4.15 9.06 2.67
CA VAL A 50 -3.59 9.57 1.41
C VAL A 50 -4.64 9.63 0.30
N SER A 51 -4.33 10.30 -0.81
CA SER A 51 -5.18 10.24 -1.99
C SER A 51 -5.01 8.92 -2.75
N GLN A 52 -6.02 8.48 -3.51
CA GLN A 52 -5.88 7.31 -4.39
C GLN A 52 -4.77 7.53 -5.45
N SER A 53 -4.62 8.77 -5.95
CA SER A 53 -3.54 9.14 -6.87
C SER A 53 -2.15 8.93 -6.26
N THR A 54 -1.99 9.14 -4.95
CA THR A 54 -0.74 8.83 -4.24
C THR A 54 -0.44 7.34 -4.25
N ILE A 55 -1.45 6.48 -4.09
CA ILE A 55 -1.26 5.03 -4.22
C ILE A 55 -0.83 4.67 -5.64
N PHE A 56 -1.51 5.19 -6.66
CA PHE A 56 -1.14 4.94 -8.05
C PHE A 56 0.25 5.48 -8.41
N LEU A 57 0.71 6.57 -7.80
CA LEU A 57 2.09 7.04 -7.96
C LEU A 57 3.13 6.00 -7.48
N HIS A 58 2.83 5.29 -6.38
CA HIS A 58 3.77 4.31 -5.81
C HIS A 58 3.69 2.92 -6.45
N PHE A 59 2.53 2.53 -6.98
CA PHE A 59 2.24 1.16 -7.40
C PHE A 59 1.67 1.03 -8.82
N GLY A 60 1.45 2.14 -9.52
CA GLY A 60 0.86 2.21 -10.86
C GLY A 60 -0.64 1.99 -10.85
N ASN A 61 -1.06 0.77 -10.51
CA ASN A 61 -2.46 0.36 -10.47
C ASN A 61 -2.71 -0.61 -9.30
N ARG A 62 -3.95 -1.11 -9.21
CA ARG A 62 -4.35 -2.05 -8.15
C ARG A 62 -3.56 -3.36 -8.22
N GLU A 63 -3.35 -3.87 -9.43
CA GLU A 63 -2.63 -5.10 -9.69
C GLU A 63 -1.16 -4.97 -9.32
N GLY A 64 -0.53 -3.81 -9.54
CA GLY A 64 0.84 -3.51 -9.13
C GLY A 64 1.01 -3.44 -7.61
N LEU A 65 0.02 -2.91 -6.89
CA LEU A 65 -0.02 -2.96 -5.42
C LEU A 65 -0.11 -4.40 -4.93
N LEU A 66 -1.03 -5.19 -5.47
CA LEU A 66 -1.21 -6.59 -5.10
C LEU A 66 0.02 -7.45 -5.46
N ALA A 67 0.60 -7.27 -6.63
CA ALA A 67 1.80 -7.99 -7.05
C ALA A 67 2.96 -7.70 -6.09
N THR A 68 3.16 -6.44 -5.72
CA THR A 68 4.17 -6.05 -4.72
C THR A 68 3.89 -6.71 -3.37
N LEU A 69 2.63 -6.67 -2.91
CA LEU A 69 2.21 -7.26 -1.65
C LEU A 69 2.48 -8.78 -1.62
N TYR A 70 2.01 -9.51 -2.63
CA TYR A 70 2.20 -10.97 -2.70
C TYR A 70 3.66 -11.37 -2.91
N THR A 71 4.45 -10.55 -3.60
CA THR A 71 5.91 -10.78 -3.71
C THR A 71 6.58 -10.67 -2.34
N ARG A 72 6.18 -9.68 -1.53
CA ARG A 72 6.68 -9.51 -0.15
C ARG A 72 6.28 -10.70 0.72
N ALA A 73 5.00 -11.06 0.72
CA ALA A 73 4.49 -12.19 1.50
C ALA A 73 5.16 -13.52 1.09
N GLY A 74 5.29 -13.76 -0.22
CA GLY A 74 5.98 -14.93 -0.76
C GLY A 74 7.43 -15.01 -0.30
N ARG A 75 8.18 -13.89 -0.32
CA ARG A 75 9.56 -13.85 0.18
C ARG A 75 9.65 -14.27 1.64
N THR A 76 8.80 -13.72 2.50
CA THR A 76 8.77 -14.09 3.94
C THR A 76 8.47 -15.56 4.12
N LEU A 77 7.48 -16.10 3.40
CA LEU A 77 7.19 -17.54 3.44
C LEU A 77 8.38 -18.38 3.00
N PHE A 78 9.05 -18.03 1.90
CA PHE A 78 10.23 -18.77 1.42
C PHE A 78 11.39 -18.72 2.41
N GLU A 79 11.64 -17.57 3.04
CA GLU A 79 12.66 -17.40 4.07
C GLU A 79 12.36 -18.23 5.32
N ASP A 80 11.09 -18.31 5.73
CA ASP A 80 10.65 -19.12 6.86
C ASP A 80 10.80 -20.62 6.59
N PHE A 81 10.52 -21.08 5.36
CA PHE A 81 10.74 -22.48 4.96
C PHE A 81 12.21 -22.86 4.79
N ALA A 82 13.11 -21.88 4.63
CA ALA A 82 14.54 -22.11 4.46
C ALA A 82 15.32 -22.20 5.79
N ARG A 83 14.64 -22.03 6.93
CA ARG A 83 15.19 -22.17 8.29
C ARG A 83 15.00 -23.59 8.80
#